data_AF-A0A531LL74-F1
#
_entry.id   AF-A0A531LL74-F1
#
_cell.length_a   1.000
_cell.length_b   1.000
_cell.length_c   1.000
_cell.angle_alpha   90.00
_cell.angle_beta   90.00
_cell.angle_gamma   90.00
#
_symmetry.space_group_name_H-M   'P 1'
#
loop_
_entity.id
_entity.type
_entity.pdbx_description
1 polymer ?
#
loop_
_entity_poly.entity_id
_entity_poly.type
_entity_poly.pdbx_seq_one_letter_code
_entity_poly.pdbx_strand_id
1 'polypeptide(L)'
;DSDTVAYHFHEPLGVVGQIIPWNFPLLMAVWKLAPALAAGNCVVLKPAEQTPATIMLWADLVGDLLPEGVLNIVNGFGLEAGKPLAS
;
A
#
# COMPACT_ATOMS: atom_id res chain seq x y z
N ASP A 1 -36.95 23.08 -0.77
CA ASP A 1 -35.53 22.97 -1.12
C ASP A 1 -34.68 24.06 -0.45
N SER A 2 -35.30 25.06 0.21
CA SER A 2 -34.66 26.15 0.93
C SER A 2 -33.82 25.73 2.14
N ASP A 3 -34.15 24.60 2.78
CA ASP A 3 -33.52 24.14 4.02
C ASP A 3 -32.78 22.79 3.87
N THR A 4 -32.65 22.30 2.64
CA THR A 4 -31.95 21.03 2.39
C THR A 4 -30.44 21.27 2.36
N VAL A 5 -29.69 20.62 3.26
CA VAL A 5 -28.23 20.64 3.25
C VAL A 5 -27.70 19.25 2.89
N ALA A 6 -26.82 19.17 1.91
CA ALA A 6 -26.09 17.95 1.53
C ALA A 6 -24.63 18.05 1.99
N TYR A 7 -24.12 16.99 2.61
CA TYR A 7 -22.73 16.86 3.02
C TYR A 7 -22.07 15.72 2.24
N HIS A 8 -20.80 15.93 1.88
CA HIS A 8 -19.97 14.93 1.23
C HIS A 8 -18.64 14.84 1.98
N PHE A 9 -18.31 13.64 2.47
CA PHE A 9 -17.08 13.37 3.18
C PHE A 9 -16.24 12.37 2.37
N HIS A 10 -14.92 12.51 2.42
CA HIS A 10 -14.00 11.52 1.89
C HIS A 10 -13.56 10.61 3.03
N GLU A 11 -13.82 9.32 2.88
CA GLU A 11 -13.46 8.28 3.85
C GLU A 11 -12.45 7.31 3.24
N PRO A 12 -11.60 6.66 4.06
CA PRO A 12 -10.72 5.61 3.59
C PRO A 12 -11.51 4.44 2.98
N LEU A 13 -10.90 3.78 2.01
CA LEU A 13 -11.46 2.57 1.38
C LEU A 13 -11.27 1.33 2.26
N GLY A 14 -10.33 1.37 3.21
CA GLY A 14 -10.01 0.24 4.10
C GLY A 14 -8.65 -0.36 3.77
N VAL A 15 -8.63 -1.62 3.31
CA VAL A 15 -7.39 -2.33 2.95
C VAL A 15 -7.12 -2.21 1.46
N VAL A 16 -5.90 -1.79 1.09
CA VAL A 16 -5.47 -1.62 -0.29
C VAL A 16 -4.32 -2.58 -0.62
N GLY A 17 -4.55 -3.46 -1.59
CA GLY A 17 -3.49 -4.29 -2.18
C GLY A 17 -2.64 -3.50 -3.18
N GLN A 18 -1.32 -3.55 -3.05
CA GLN A 18 -0.39 -2.83 -3.93
C GLN A 18 0.65 -3.78 -4.52
N ILE A 19 0.72 -3.87 -5.85
CA ILE A 19 1.74 -4.62 -6.57
C ILE A 19 2.76 -3.64 -7.16
N ILE A 20 4.03 -3.78 -6.80
CA ILE A 20 5.10 -2.83 -7.16
C ILE A 20 5.97 -3.43 -8.28
N PRO A 21 6.21 -2.70 -9.39
CA PRO A 21 7.06 -3.17 -10.49
C PRO A 21 8.56 -3.07 -10.17
N TRP A 22 9.37 -3.73 -11.00
CA TRP A 22 10.81 -3.92 -10.77
C TRP A 22 11.71 -2.76 -11.21
N ASN A 23 11.23 -1.83 -12.03
CA ASN A 23 12.07 -0.83 -12.70
C ASN A 23 12.54 0.31 -11.78
N PHE A 24 11.69 0.74 -10.86
CA PHE A 24 12.05 1.72 -9.82
C PHE A 24 11.41 1.31 -8.48
N PRO A 25 11.90 0.22 -7.84
CA PRO A 25 11.15 -0.47 -6.79
C PRO A 25 10.73 0.44 -5.63
N LEU A 26 11.70 1.13 -5.02
CA LEU A 26 11.42 2.01 -3.88
C LEU A 26 10.57 3.23 -4.27
N LEU A 27 10.88 3.87 -5.40
CA LEU A 27 10.11 5.03 -5.87
C LEU A 27 8.65 4.66 -6.17
N MET A 28 8.42 3.53 -6.83
CA MET A 28 7.08 3.05 -7.19
C MET A 28 6.29 2.58 -5.96
N ALA A 29 6.98 2.00 -4.97
CA ALA A 29 6.37 1.71 -3.67
C ALA A 29 5.90 2.99 -2.99
N VAL A 30 6.77 4.01 -2.87
CA VAL A 30 6.44 5.28 -2.21
C VAL A 30 5.29 6.01 -2.92
N TRP A 31 5.27 6.05 -4.26
CA TRP A 31 4.20 6.67 -5.05
C TRP A 31 2.81 6.09 -4.80
N LYS A 32 2.72 4.81 -4.44
CA LYS A 32 1.44 4.15 -4.13
C LYS A 32 1.15 4.17 -2.64
N LEU A 33 2.16 3.95 -1.81
CA LEU A 33 2.02 3.83 -0.37
C LEU A 33 1.67 5.17 0.29
N ALA A 34 2.39 6.25 -0.07
CA ALA A 34 2.20 7.56 0.54
C ALA A 34 0.75 8.08 0.43
N PRO A 35 0.11 8.12 -0.77
CA PRO A 35 -1.28 8.57 -0.86
C PRO A 35 -2.27 7.61 -0.19
N ALA A 36 -2.03 6.30 -0.19
CA ALA A 36 -2.91 5.35 0.48
C ALA A 36 -2.93 5.54 2.00
N LEU A 37 -1.75 5.68 2.61
CA LEU A 37 -1.62 5.96 4.04
C LEU A 37 -2.19 7.35 4.40
N ALA A 38 -1.89 8.37 3.60
CA ALA A 38 -2.41 9.72 3.83
C ALA A 38 -3.95 9.79 3.77
N ALA A 39 -4.57 8.95 2.94
CA ALA A 39 -6.02 8.80 2.87
C ALA A 39 -6.62 7.92 3.98
N GLY A 40 -5.81 7.40 4.91
CA GLY A 40 -6.26 6.61 6.05
C GLY A 40 -6.44 5.11 5.79
N ASN A 41 -5.84 4.57 4.72
CA ASN A 41 -5.95 3.15 4.40
C ASN A 41 -4.84 2.32 5.05
N CYS A 42 -5.11 1.04 5.28
CA CYS A 42 -4.08 0.03 5.53
C CYS A 42 -3.63 -0.57 4.20
N VAL A 43 -2.37 -1.02 4.12
CA VAL A 43 -1.77 -1.51 2.88
C VAL A 43 -1.18 -2.91 3.05
N VAL A 44 -1.46 -3.75 2.05
CA VAL A 44 -0.71 -5.00 1.80
C VAL A 44 0.08 -4.80 0.51
N LEU A 45 1.41 -4.70 0.63
CA LEU A 45 2.31 -4.39 -0.47
C LEU A 45 3.08 -5.64 -0.90
N LYS A 46 3.02 -5.97 -2.19
CA LYS A 46 3.80 -7.04 -2.82
C LYS A 46 4.84 -6.45 -3.77
N PRO A 47 6.14 -6.47 -3.42
CA PRO A 47 7.20 -6.02 -4.31
C PRO A 47 7.48 -7.06 -5.40
N ALA A 48 7.94 -6.61 -6.58
CA ALA A 48 8.42 -7.51 -7.62
C ALA A 48 9.55 -8.41 -7.09
N GLU A 49 9.42 -9.72 -7.31
CA GLU A 49 10.32 -10.75 -6.79
C GLU A 49 11.79 -10.58 -7.22
N GLN A 50 12.04 -9.91 -8.34
CA GLN A 50 13.38 -9.63 -8.86
C GLN A 50 14.11 -8.54 -8.07
N THR A 51 13.38 -7.65 -7.39
CA THR A 51 13.93 -6.42 -6.81
C THR A 51 13.32 -6.01 -5.46
N PRO A 52 13.11 -6.93 -4.49
CA PRO A 52 12.45 -6.60 -3.22
C PRO A 52 13.36 -5.86 -2.22
N ALA A 53 14.68 -5.98 -2.36
CA ALA A 53 15.64 -5.68 -1.30
C ALA A 53 15.58 -4.22 -0.80
N THR A 54 15.43 -3.25 -1.69
CA THR A 54 15.40 -1.82 -1.31
C THR A 54 14.14 -1.45 -0.54
N ILE A 55 13.01 -2.11 -0.83
CA ILE A 55 11.76 -1.94 -0.09
C ILE A 55 11.87 -2.59 1.29
N MET A 56 12.46 -3.79 1.37
CA MET A 56 12.65 -4.48 2.65
C MET A 56 13.60 -3.72 3.58
N LEU A 57 14.75 -3.25 3.07
CA LEU A 57 15.67 -2.42 3.84
C LEU A 57 15.00 -1.13 4.33
N TRP A 58 14.21 -0.48 3.47
CA TRP A 58 13.46 0.71 3.88
C TRP A 58 12.46 0.38 5.00
N ALA A 59 11.72 -0.72 4.88
CA ALA A 59 10.77 -1.15 5.90
C ALA A 59 11.45 -1.46 7.24
N ASP A 60 12.65 -2.04 7.24
CA ASP A 60 13.44 -2.26 8.47
C ASP A 60 13.85 -0.94 9.14
N LEU A 61 14.04 0.14 8.36
CA LEU A 61 14.45 1.45 8.87
C LEU A 61 13.28 2.28 9.44
N VAL A 62 12.05 2.03 9.00
CA VAL A 62 10.89 2.87 9.34
C VAL A 62 9.69 2.11 9.89
N GLY A 63 9.81 0.79 10.06
CA GLY A 63 8.70 -0.09 10.41
C GLY A 63 8.08 0.22 11.77
N ASP A 64 8.83 0.87 12.66
CA ASP A 64 8.40 1.31 13.99
C ASP A 64 7.62 2.64 13.97
N LEU A 65 7.62 3.37 12.84
CA LEU A 65 6.87 4.62 12.71
C LEU A 65 5.37 4.41 12.51
N LEU A 66 4.96 3.23 12.06
CA LEU A 66 3.57 2.90 11.75
C LEU A 66 2.98 1.97 12.83
N PRO A 67 1.69 2.10 13.16
CA PRO A 67 1.00 1.10 13.97
C PRO A 67 1.07 -0.29 13.31
N GLU A 68 1.14 -1.33 14.14
CA GLU A 68 1.17 -2.72 13.66
C GLU A 68 -0.03 -3.01 12.74
N GLY A 69 0.23 -3.65 11.59
CA GLY A 69 -0.79 -4.00 10.60
C GLY A 69 -1.18 -2.88 9.63
N VAL A 70 -0.74 -1.64 9.81
CA VAL A 70 -1.00 -0.54 8.85
C VAL A 70 -0.28 -0.76 7.53
N LEU A 71 0.96 -1.26 7.58
CA LEU A 71 1.72 -1.69 6.42
C LEU A 71 2.15 -3.14 6.61
N ASN A 72 1.76 -3.99 5.66
CA ASN A 72 2.18 -5.37 5.58
C ASN A 72 2.89 -5.59 4.24
N ILE A 73 4.06 -6.24 4.25
CA ILE A 73 4.82 -6.52 3.03
C ILE A 73 4.90 -8.02 2.82
N VAL A 74 4.42 -8.49 1.67
CA VAL A 74 4.39 -9.92 1.31
C VAL A 74 5.25 -10.15 0.07
N ASN A 75 6.36 -10.86 0.27
CA ASN A 75 7.20 -11.31 -0.84
C ASN A 75 6.64 -12.60 -1.45
N GLY A 76 6.76 -12.72 -2.77
CA GLY A 76 6.36 -13.93 -3.49
C GLY A 76 6.21 -13.67 -4.97
N PHE A 77 6.13 -14.74 -5.76
CA PHE A 77 5.93 -14.67 -7.21
C PHE A 77 4.54 -14.14 -7.57
N GLY A 78 4.39 -13.70 -8.82
CA GLY A 78 3.14 -13.11 -9.31
C GLY A 78 1.94 -14.05 -9.18
N LEU A 79 2.11 -15.35 -9.42
CA LEU A 79 1.01 -16.32 -9.39
C LEU A 79 0.58 -16.66 -7.95
N GLU A 80 1.53 -16.72 -7.02
CA GLU A 80 1.36 -17.19 -5.65
C GLU A 80 0.98 -16.06 -4.69
N ALA A 81 1.51 -14.85 -4.88
CA ALA A 81 1.25 -13.71 -4.01
C ALA A 81 0.50 -12.58 -4.72
N GLY A 82 0.83 -12.31 -5.99
CA GLY A 82 0.22 -11.21 -6.74
C GLY A 82 -1.23 -11.46 -7.12
N LYS A 83 -1.51 -12.63 -7.72
CA LYS A 83 -2.86 -13.00 -8.17
C LYS A 83 -3.86 -13.07 -7.01
N PRO A 84 -3.56 -13.70 -5.86
CA PRO A 84 -4.49 -13.71 -4.72
C PRO A 84 -4.70 -12.32 -4.09
N LEU A 85 -3.70 -11.44 -4.15
CA LEU A 85 -3.81 -10.07 -3.62
C LEU A 85 -4.71 -9.16 -4.49
N ALA A 86 -4.89 -9.51 -5.77
CA ALA A 86 -5.66 -8.73 -6.74
C ALA A 86 -7.07 -9.29 -6.99
N SER A 87 -7.47 -10.35 -6.27
CA SER A 87 -8.74 -11.07 -6.45
C SER A 87 -9.78 -10.77 -5.40
#